data_AF-A0A0B1S3J0-F1
#
_entry.id   AF-A0A0B1S3J0-F1
#
_cell.length_a   1.000
_cell.length_b   1.000
_cell.length_c   1.000
_cell.angle_alpha   90.00
_cell.angle_beta   90.00
_cell.angle_gamma   90.00
#
_symmetry.space_group_name_H-M   'P 1'
#
loop_
_entity.id
_entity.type
_entity.pdbx_description
1 polymer ?
#
loop_
_entity_poly.entity_id
_entity_poly.type
_entity_poly.pdbx_seq_one_letter_code
_entity_poly.pdbx_strand_id
1 'polypeptide(L)'
;MKFIRKYLRATDLATDRQSVKKFVHKFLGFDGVFCMRMISAHAGDIMATELIVALWHNFNDRVRKSPIEMFEGGVSQSPSRLDANFKTWLLGQT
;
A
#
# COMPACT_ATOMS: atom_id res chain seq x y z
N MET A 1 -14.71 11.01 -7.35
CA MET A 1 -13.43 11.78 -7.39
C MET A 1 -13.44 13.08 -6.58
N LYS A 2 -14.36 14.03 -6.81
CA LYS A 2 -14.37 15.34 -6.12
C LYS A 2 -14.33 15.23 -4.59
N PHE A 3 -15.13 14.32 -4.03
CA PHE A 3 -15.19 14.03 -2.61
C PHE A 3 -13.81 13.72 -2.02
N ILE A 4 -13.14 12.65 -2.48
CA ILE A 4 -11.81 12.25 -1.98
C ILE A 4 -10.76 13.36 -2.18
N ARG A 5 -10.80 14.06 -3.33
CA ARG A 5 -9.85 15.15 -3.62
C ARG A 5 -9.96 16.30 -2.62
N LYS A 6 -11.16 16.58 -2.06
CA LYS A 6 -11.36 17.61 -1.02
C LYS A 6 -10.45 17.32 0.19
N TYR A 7 -10.49 16.09 0.70
CA TYR A 7 -9.71 15.69 1.88
C TYR A 7 -8.21 15.74 1.62
N LEU A 8 -7.74 15.17 0.50
CA LEU A 8 -6.31 15.19 0.19
C LEU A 8 -5.74 16.58 -0.10
N ARG A 9 -6.58 17.53 -0.55
CA ARG A 9 -6.18 18.94 -0.70
C ARG A 9 -6.11 19.66 0.64
N ALA A 10 -6.98 19.33 1.58
CA ALA A 10 -6.94 19.90 2.92
C ALA A 10 -5.67 19.50 3.69
N THR A 11 -5.01 18.42 3.28
CA THR A 11 -3.77 17.91 3.89
C THR A 11 -2.52 18.10 3.01
N ASP A 12 -2.62 18.84 1.91
CA ASP A 12 -1.53 19.10 0.94
C ASP A 12 -0.84 17.85 0.34
N LEU A 13 -1.50 16.69 0.35
CA LEU A 13 -0.89 15.41 -0.09
C LEU A 13 -1.11 15.09 -1.57
N ALA A 14 -2.03 15.78 -2.25
CA ALA A 14 -2.47 15.41 -3.59
C ALA A 14 -2.45 16.54 -4.61
N THR A 15 -1.24 16.79 -5.12
CA THR A 15 -0.97 17.78 -6.17
C THR A 15 -1.25 17.20 -7.56
N ASP A 16 -0.87 15.95 -7.85
CA ASP A 16 -1.05 15.34 -9.18
C ASP A 16 -2.49 14.81 -9.41
N ARG A 17 -3.14 15.33 -10.46
CA ARG A 17 -4.50 14.95 -10.83
C ARG A 17 -4.61 13.48 -11.23
N GLN A 18 -3.60 12.92 -11.87
CA GLN A 18 -3.65 11.57 -12.44
C GLN A 18 -3.46 10.48 -11.38
N SER A 19 -2.56 10.69 -10.42
CA SER A 19 -2.37 9.82 -9.27
C SER A 19 -3.63 9.76 -8.41
N VAL A 20 -4.30 10.89 -8.17
CA VAL A 20 -5.62 10.91 -7.49
C VAL A 20 -6.68 10.16 -8.30
N LYS A 21 -6.64 10.22 -9.64
CA LYS A 21 -7.55 9.45 -10.49
C LYS A 21 -7.33 7.94 -10.29
N LYS A 22 -6.08 7.48 -10.27
CA LYS A 22 -5.72 6.08 -10.04
C LYS A 22 -6.12 5.64 -8.64
N PHE A 23 -5.79 6.41 -7.60
CA PHE A 23 -6.21 6.13 -6.23
C PHE A 23 -7.72 5.98 -6.11
N VAL A 24 -8.50 6.92 -6.65
CA VAL A 24 -9.96 6.88 -6.54
C VAL A 24 -10.57 5.70 -7.32
N HIS A 25 -10.17 5.48 -8.57
CA HIS A 25 -10.89 4.54 -9.44
C HIS A 25 -10.29 3.13 -9.48
N LYS A 26 -9.01 2.97 -9.14
CA LYS A 26 -8.30 1.68 -9.18
C LYS A 26 -7.98 1.14 -7.80
N PHE A 27 -7.63 2.01 -6.84
CA PHE A 27 -7.28 1.56 -5.49
C PHE A 27 -8.50 1.51 -4.56
N LEU A 28 -9.27 2.60 -4.46
CA LEU A 28 -10.51 2.62 -3.65
C LEU A 28 -11.68 1.94 -4.37
N GLY A 29 -11.82 2.16 -5.67
CA GLY A 29 -12.99 1.71 -6.42
C GLY A 29 -14.28 2.44 -5.99
N PHE A 30 -15.42 1.98 -6.51
CA PHE A 30 -16.71 2.62 -6.24
C PHE A 30 -17.14 2.42 -4.78
N ASP A 31 -17.01 1.20 -4.27
CA ASP A 31 -17.39 0.84 -2.91
C ASP A 31 -16.51 1.52 -1.87
N GLY A 32 -15.20 1.64 -2.12
CA GLY A 32 -14.30 2.37 -1.22
C GLY A 32 -14.68 3.85 -1.09
N VAL A 33 -15.07 4.51 -2.19
CA VAL A 33 -15.55 5.90 -2.11
C VAL A 33 -16.89 5.98 -1.37
N PHE A 34 -17.78 5.01 -1.55
CA PHE A 34 -19.03 4.93 -0.79
C PHE A 34 -18.76 4.79 0.71
N CYS A 35 -17.89 3.87 1.11
CA CYS A 35 -17.49 3.70 2.51
C CYS A 35 -16.88 4.99 3.10
N MET A 36 -16.01 5.69 2.37
CA MET A 36 -15.46 6.96 2.86
C MET A 36 -16.53 8.03 3.06
N ARG A 37 -17.59 8.06 2.23
CA ARG A 37 -18.72 8.98 2.41
C ARG A 37 -19.56 8.62 3.63
N MET A 38 -19.81 7.33 3.85
CA MET A 38 -20.52 6.85 5.04
C MET A 38 -19.75 7.19 6.32
N ILE A 39 -18.43 6.98 6.33
CA ILE A 39 -17.58 7.33 7.47
C ILE A 39 -17.60 8.84 7.74
N SER A 40 -17.45 9.68 6.71
CA SER A 40 -17.57 11.14 6.88
C SER A 40 -18.93 11.55 7.44
N ALA A 41 -20.03 10.93 6.99
CA ALA A 41 -21.38 11.25 7.45
C ALA A 41 -21.64 10.86 8.91
N HIS A 42 -21.05 9.77 9.41
CA HIS A 42 -21.36 9.23 10.74
C HIS A 42 -20.25 9.45 11.78
N ALA A 43 -18.99 9.49 11.37
CA ALA A 43 -17.81 9.69 12.23
C ALA A 43 -17.12 11.05 12.03
N GLY A 44 -17.64 11.87 11.11
CA GLY A 44 -17.15 13.21 10.86
C GLY A 44 -15.96 13.30 9.90
N ASP A 45 -15.66 14.53 9.50
CA ASP A 45 -14.63 14.82 8.49
C ASP A 45 -13.21 14.53 8.98
N ILE A 46 -12.92 14.66 10.28
CA ILE A 46 -11.58 14.37 10.83
C ILE A 46 -11.24 12.88 10.66
N MET A 47 -12.12 11.98 11.12
CA MET A 47 -11.92 10.54 10.99
C MET A 47 -11.83 10.09 9.52
N ALA A 48 -12.66 10.66 8.65
CA ALA A 48 -12.57 10.40 7.21
C ALA A 48 -11.24 10.90 6.61
N THR A 49 -10.73 12.04 7.07
CA THR A 49 -9.44 12.59 6.63
C THR A 49 -8.31 11.64 6.98
N GLU A 50 -8.19 11.26 8.25
CA GLU A 50 -7.13 10.35 8.74
C GLU A 50 -7.09 9.04 7.94
N LEU A 51 -8.27 8.44 7.70
CA LEU A 51 -8.38 7.20 6.94
C LEU A 51 -7.99 7.39 5.46
N ILE A 52 -8.47 8.45 4.82
CA ILE A 52 -8.12 8.76 3.42
C ILE A 52 -6.62 8.99 3.26
N VAL A 53 -6.00 9.69 4.22
CA VAL A 53 -4.55 9.95 4.25
C VAL A 53 -3.76 8.65 4.39
N ALA A 54 -4.11 7.79 5.35
CA ALA A 54 -3.46 6.50 5.53
C ALA A 54 -3.56 5.61 4.28
N LEU A 55 -4.73 5.57 3.64
CA LEU A 55 -4.94 4.83 2.39
C LEU A 55 -4.15 5.42 1.23
N TRP A 56 -4.00 6.74 1.16
CA TRP A 56 -3.18 7.42 0.14
C TRP A 56 -1.70 7.07 0.28
N HIS A 57 -1.17 7.05 1.50
CA HIS A 57 0.20 6.59 1.75
C HIS A 57 0.40 5.14 1.34
N ASN A 58 -0.49 4.23 1.77
CA ASN A 58 -0.46 2.82 1.36
C ASN A 58 -0.53 2.64 -0.17
N PHE A 59 -1.36 3.43 -0.86
CA PHE A 59 -1.40 3.46 -2.32
C PHE A 59 -0.05 3.87 -2.92
N ASN A 60 0.55 4.94 -2.42
CA ASN A 60 1.83 5.43 -2.93
C ASN A 60 2.98 4.46 -2.63
N ASP A 61 2.97 3.78 -1.49
CA ASP A 61 3.97 2.77 -1.14
C ASP A 61 3.89 1.55 -2.08
N ARG A 62 2.67 1.13 -2.45
CA ARG A 62 2.47 0.06 -3.45
C ARG A 62 2.90 0.48 -4.85
N VAL A 63 2.78 1.77 -5.19
CA VAL A 63 3.25 2.31 -6.47
C VAL A 63 4.77 2.44 -6.49
N ARG A 64 5.40 2.77 -5.35
CA ARG A 64 6.86 2.90 -5.22
C ARG A 64 7.58 1.56 -5.20
N LYS A 65 6.99 0.54 -4.57
CA LYS A 65 7.48 -0.84 -4.64
C LYS A 65 7.31 -1.34 -6.07
N SER A 66 8.35 -1.18 -6.88
CA SER A 66 8.37 -1.67 -8.25
C SER A 66 8.13 -3.19 -8.27
N PRO A 67 7.56 -3.77 -9.34
CA PRO A 67 7.42 -5.23 -9.48
C PRO A 67 8.72 -6.01 -9.25
N ILE A 68 9.87 -5.34 -9.45
CA ILE A 68 11.22 -5.88 -9.27
C ILE A 68 11.50 -6.15 -7.78
N GLU A 69 11.09 -5.27 -6.87
CA GLU A 69 11.26 -5.48 -5.41
C GLU A 69 10.30 -6.54 -4.87
N MET A 70 9.12 -6.70 -5.47
CA MET A 70 8.18 -7.78 -5.12
C MET A 70 8.74 -9.17 -5.48
N PHE A 71 9.59 -9.27 -6.50
CA PHE A 71 10.29 -10.51 -6.84
C PHE A 71 11.45 -10.80 -5.87
N GLU A 72 12.14 -9.77 -5.40
CA GLU A 72 13.29 -9.90 -4.48
C GLU A 72 12.86 -10.41 -3.08
N GLY A 73 11.67 -10.03 -2.61
CA GLY A 73 11.10 -10.54 -1.35
C GLY A 73 10.61 -11.99 -1.40
N GLY A 74 10.43 -12.57 -2.59
CA GLY A 74 9.98 -13.96 -2.79
C GLY A 74 11.09 -14.94 -3.18
N VAL A 75 12.27 -14.45 -3.59
CA VAL A 75 13.38 -15.28 -4.13
C VAL A 75 14.53 -15.49 -3.14
N SER A 76 14.50 -14.89 -1.95
CA SER A 76 15.60 -15.01 -0.98
C SER A 76 15.65 -16.31 -0.15
N GLN A 77 14.78 -17.29 -0.44
CA GLN A 77 15.04 -18.69 -0.08
C GLN A 77 15.39 -19.49 -1.33
N SER A 78 16.59 -19.24 -1.85
CA SER A 78 17.26 -20.18 -2.75
C SER A 78 17.40 -21.54 -2.04
N PRO A 79 17.09 -22.67 -2.71
CA PRO A 79 17.26 -24.01 -2.15
C PRO A 79 18.68 -24.24 -1.62
N SER A 80 19.67 -23.55 -2.22
CA SER A 80 21.10 -23.59 -1.87
C SER A 80 21.42 -23.35 -0.39
N ARG A 81 20.59 -22.58 0.35
CA ARG A 81 20.81 -22.35 1.78
C ARG A 81 20.44 -23.55 2.64
N LEU A 82 19.47 -24.36 2.20
CA LEU A 82 19.08 -25.58 2.92
C LEU A 82 20.12 -26.68 2.73
N ASP A 83 20.67 -26.87 1.53
CA ASP A 83 21.77 -27.83 1.31
C ASP A 83 23.09 -27.38 1.95
N ALA A 84 23.38 -26.08 2.01
CA ALA A 84 24.55 -25.58 2.73
C ALA A 84 24.48 -25.90 4.24
N ASN A 85 23.34 -25.60 4.89
CA ASN A 85 23.17 -25.90 6.32
C ASN A 85 23.07 -27.40 6.62
N PHE A 86 22.43 -28.18 5.74
CA PHE A 86 22.36 -29.64 5.89
C PHE A 86 23.72 -30.30 5.73
N LYS A 87 24.56 -29.84 4.79
CA LYS A 87 25.95 -30.30 4.67
C LYS A 87 26.78 -29.94 5.90
N THR A 88 26.62 -28.74 6.46
CA THR A 88 27.33 -28.35 7.70
C THR A 88 26.90 -29.19 8.90
N TRP A 89 25.61 -29.53 9.01
CA TRP A 89 25.10 -30.40 10.07
C TRP A 89 25.52 -31.87 9.90
N LEU A 90 25.50 -32.39 8.67
CA LEU A 90 25.95 -33.75 8.34
C LEU A 90 27.45 -33.93 8.49
N LEU A 91 28.24 -32.94 8.06
CA LEU A 91 29.69 -33.02 8.07
C LEU A 91 30.30 -32.65 9.41
N GLY A 92 29.46 -32.24 10.39
CA GLY A 92 29.79 -31.98 11.79
C GLY A 92 31.27 -31.70 12.00
N GLN A 93 31.77 -30.58 11.48
CA GLN A 93 33.21 -30.35 11.50
C GLN A 93 33.66 -29.85 12.87
N THR A 94 34.64 -30.59 13.40
CA THR A 94 35.68 -30.22 14.37
C THR A 94 36.10 -28.77 14.33
#